data_AF-A0A4Q3YK72-F1
#
_entry.id   AF-A0A4Q3YK72-F1
#
_cell.length_a   1.000
_cell.length_b   1.000
_cell.length_c   1.000
_cell.angle_alpha   90.00
_cell.angle_beta   90.00
_cell.angle_gamma   90.00
#
_symmetry.space_group_name_H-M   'P 1'
#
loop_
_entity.id
_entity.type
_entity.pdbx_description
1 polymer ?
#
loop_
_entity_poly.entity_id
_entity_poly.type
_entity_poly.pdbx_seq_one_letter_code
_entity_poly.pdbx_strand_id
1 'polypeptide(L)'
;MSSRSIILIGGPDSGKTNYVGRLWPALNAKTGSLVATKQPQDLSFVLDTTEHLSRGHFAPRSEHVDGRRDFEIVVRHANSEDEISIIVPDISGELWRTAVLESEISAGWMAELKRADGAMLFVRFGSDQNVRPLDWVTSRKLLAKLGQDEQRAALPTQVMLCELVRYLELTMPKRPDGTRPRLAVIVSAWDLVDEETSSKGPGSYLIKEYPLFAGRLQDCGALNIKIFGLSIVGGDLKDDPEFRDQFLDSDLDGHGWVAAEVAENGSWSRRSDITLPVSWLVDGVSE
;
A
#
# COMPACT_ATOMS: atom_id res chain seq x y z
N MET A 1 -15.09 22.72 0.15
CA MET A 1 -14.09 21.78 0.65
C MET A 1 -14.69 20.39 0.55
N SER A 2 -14.18 19.55 -0.36
CA SER A 2 -14.62 18.16 -0.47
C SER A 2 -13.74 17.32 0.46
N SER A 3 -14.34 16.51 1.31
CA SER A 3 -13.60 15.56 2.15
C SER A 3 -13.49 14.24 1.39
N ARG A 4 -12.30 13.65 1.35
CA ARG A 4 -12.06 12.33 0.74
C ARG A 4 -11.39 11.40 1.74
N SER A 5 -12.05 10.35 2.15
CA SER A 5 -11.43 9.37 3.06
C SER A 5 -10.70 8.28 2.27
N ILE A 6 -9.43 8.01 2.61
CA ILE A 6 -8.61 6.97 1.98
C ILE A 6 -8.13 6.00 3.04
N ILE A 7 -8.50 4.73 2.91
CA ILE A 7 -8.09 3.70 3.87
C ILE A 7 -6.86 2.96 3.35
N LEU A 8 -5.85 2.78 4.21
CA LEU A 8 -4.72 1.89 3.94
C LEU A 8 -5.01 0.51 4.54
N ILE A 9 -4.91 -0.51 3.70
CA ILE A 9 -5.11 -1.91 4.09
C ILE A 9 -3.95 -2.77 3.61
N GLY A 10 -3.74 -3.89 4.28
CA GLY A 10 -2.69 -4.85 3.93
C GLY A 10 -2.22 -5.62 5.16
N GLY A 11 -1.61 -6.78 4.92
CA GLY A 11 -1.11 -7.65 5.99
C GLY A 11 0.00 -7.02 6.84
N PRO A 12 0.49 -7.75 7.85
CA PRO A 12 1.71 -7.36 8.54
C PRO A 12 2.87 -7.22 7.54
N ASP A 13 3.83 -6.35 7.84
CA ASP A 13 5.01 -6.14 7.01
C ASP A 13 4.73 -5.69 5.56
N SER A 14 3.54 -5.12 5.27
CA SER A 14 3.19 -4.73 3.89
C SER A 14 3.78 -3.39 3.42
N GLY A 15 4.44 -2.63 4.30
CA GLY A 15 5.03 -1.32 3.99
C GLY A 15 4.14 -0.09 4.24
N LYS A 16 2.94 -0.25 4.83
CA LYS A 16 2.00 0.85 5.17
C LYS A 16 2.65 1.94 6.01
N THR A 17 3.23 1.57 7.16
CA THR A 17 3.84 2.51 8.13
C THR A 17 4.89 3.38 7.43
N ASN A 18 5.84 2.74 6.75
CA ASN A 18 6.90 3.45 6.04
C ASN A 18 6.37 4.32 4.89
N TYR A 19 5.29 3.93 4.21
CA TYR A 19 4.64 4.79 3.22
C TYR A 19 4.08 6.06 3.86
N VAL A 20 3.37 5.96 4.99
CA VAL A 20 2.83 7.14 5.70
C VAL A 20 3.96 8.08 6.13
N GLY A 21 5.05 7.54 6.71
CA GLY A 21 6.22 8.32 7.11
C GLY A 21 6.93 9.02 5.95
N ARG A 22 6.83 8.48 4.74
CA ARG A 22 7.41 9.07 3.53
C ARG A 22 6.46 10.04 2.82
N LEU A 23 5.15 9.81 2.91
CA LEU A 23 4.09 10.59 2.26
C LEU A 23 4.04 12.03 2.78
N TRP A 24 4.10 12.23 4.10
CA TRP A 24 4.07 13.58 4.69
C TRP A 24 5.23 14.47 4.21
N PRO A 25 6.51 14.04 4.30
CA PRO A 25 7.62 14.82 3.75
C PRO A 25 7.41 15.23 2.29
N ALA A 26 6.94 14.34 1.41
CA ALA A 26 6.69 14.70 0.01
C ALA A 26 5.55 15.73 -0.16
N LEU A 27 4.46 15.57 0.59
CA LEU A 27 3.35 16.53 0.57
C LEU A 27 3.79 17.90 1.11
N ASN A 28 4.64 17.93 2.14
CA ASN A 28 5.16 19.14 2.75
C ASN A 28 6.23 19.84 1.88
N ALA A 29 7.06 19.08 1.17
CA ALA A 29 8.06 19.60 0.23
C ALA A 29 7.43 20.21 -1.04
N LYS A 30 6.15 19.90 -1.31
CA LYS A 30 5.37 20.41 -2.46
C LYS A 30 5.98 20.08 -3.83
N THR A 31 6.61 18.92 -3.94
CA THR A 31 7.32 18.47 -5.15
C THR A 31 6.49 17.52 -6.03
N GLY A 32 5.38 17.00 -5.52
CA GLY A 32 4.48 16.06 -6.21
C GLY A 32 3.23 16.70 -6.82
N SER A 33 2.39 15.86 -7.42
CA SER A 33 1.09 16.26 -7.99
C SER A 33 0.08 16.69 -6.93
N LEU A 34 0.20 16.14 -5.71
CA LEU A 34 -0.49 16.60 -4.51
C LEU A 34 0.48 17.33 -3.58
N VAL A 35 -0.01 18.40 -2.95
CA VAL A 35 0.77 19.22 -2.01
C VAL A 35 -0.06 19.53 -0.76
N ALA A 36 0.59 19.56 0.40
CA ALA A 36 -0.07 19.93 1.65
C ALA A 36 -0.38 21.44 1.67
N THR A 37 -1.60 21.81 2.08
CA THR A 37 -1.97 23.22 2.30
C THR A 37 -1.85 23.62 3.76
N LYS A 38 -2.08 22.68 4.68
CA LYS A 38 -2.06 22.89 6.13
C LYS A 38 -1.24 21.80 6.80
N GLN A 39 -0.59 22.17 7.90
CA GLN A 39 0.07 21.20 8.76
C GLN A 39 -0.98 20.42 9.56
N PRO A 40 -0.90 19.07 9.61
CA PRO A 40 -1.74 18.23 10.47
C PRO A 40 -1.61 18.61 11.95
N GLN A 41 -2.68 18.44 12.71
CA GLN A 41 -2.70 18.75 14.14
C GLN A 41 -1.87 17.76 14.96
N ASP A 42 -1.84 16.49 14.57
CA ASP A 42 -1.01 15.46 15.16
C ASP A 42 -0.11 14.85 14.09
N LEU A 43 1.20 15.05 14.27
CA LEU A 43 2.25 14.53 13.41
C LEU A 43 3.15 13.53 14.12
N SER A 44 2.93 13.26 15.41
CA SER A 44 3.84 12.50 16.26
C SER A 44 4.25 11.16 15.63
N PHE A 45 3.26 10.34 15.26
CA PHE A 45 3.46 9.04 14.62
C PHE A 45 4.21 9.13 13.27
N VAL A 46 3.89 10.14 12.48
CA VAL A 46 4.47 10.29 11.14
C VAL A 46 5.91 10.73 11.25
N LEU A 47 6.20 11.68 12.15
CA LEU A 47 7.55 12.18 12.41
C LEU A 47 8.46 11.11 12.99
N ASP A 48 7.96 10.24 13.88
CA ASP A 48 8.74 9.09 14.37
C ASP A 48 9.16 8.18 13.21
N THR A 49 8.22 7.88 12.30
CA THR A 49 8.51 7.06 11.11
C THR A 49 9.47 7.77 10.16
N THR A 50 9.27 9.07 9.92
CA THR A 50 10.18 9.90 9.11
C THR A 50 11.58 9.91 9.70
N GLU A 51 11.72 10.02 11.02
CA GLU A 51 13.02 10.02 11.70
C GLU A 51 13.77 8.70 11.52
N HIS A 52 13.07 7.56 11.60
CA HIS A 52 13.68 6.26 11.27
C HIS A 52 14.24 6.27 9.85
N LEU A 53 13.44 6.71 8.87
CA LEU A 53 13.86 6.78 7.48
C LEU A 53 15.07 7.69 7.31
N SER A 54 15.06 8.90 7.90
CA SER A 54 16.20 9.83 7.85
C SER A 54 17.49 9.28 8.46
N ARG A 55 17.40 8.26 9.35
CA ARG A 55 18.56 7.56 9.91
C ARG A 55 19.00 6.35 9.05
N GLY A 56 18.46 6.22 7.85
CA GLY A 56 18.77 5.13 6.93
C GLY A 56 18.20 3.80 7.41
N HIS A 57 17.07 3.81 8.11
CA HIS A 57 16.42 2.62 8.64
C HIS A 57 14.92 2.65 8.34
N PHE A 58 14.36 1.50 7.93
CA PHE A 58 12.90 1.38 7.92
C PHE A 58 12.37 1.44 9.36
N ALA A 59 11.23 2.10 9.53
CA ALA A 59 10.56 2.15 10.82
C ALA A 59 10.25 0.73 11.29
N PRO A 60 10.48 0.43 12.59
CA PRO A 60 10.20 -0.87 13.15
C PRO A 60 8.71 -1.18 13.04
N ARG A 61 8.37 -2.46 13.21
CA ARG A 61 6.97 -2.88 13.19
C ARG A 61 6.18 -2.12 14.25
N SER A 62 5.00 -1.64 13.87
CA SER A 62 4.01 -1.07 14.79
C SER A 62 3.42 -2.18 15.66
N GLU A 63 4.18 -2.70 16.63
CA GLU A 63 3.68 -3.67 17.60
C GLU A 63 2.78 -2.95 18.62
N HIS A 64 1.53 -3.42 18.74
CA HIS A 64 0.66 -3.15 19.89
C HIS A 64 0.52 -1.68 20.33
N VAL A 65 0.12 -0.78 19.42
CA VAL A 65 -0.51 0.46 19.86
C VAL A 65 -2.01 0.20 19.94
N ASP A 66 -2.50 -0.02 21.16
CA ASP A 66 -3.92 0.00 21.53
C ASP A 66 -4.47 1.42 21.29
N GLY A 67 -4.66 1.79 20.03
CA GLY A 67 -5.12 3.14 19.68
C GLY A 67 -5.15 3.38 18.18
N ARG A 68 -6.34 3.75 17.69
CA ARG A 68 -6.52 4.36 16.37
C ARG A 68 -5.77 5.70 16.36
N ARG A 69 -4.83 5.87 15.42
CA ARG A 69 -4.20 7.15 15.13
C ARG A 69 -4.61 7.58 13.73
N ASP A 70 -5.38 8.65 13.66
CA ASP A 70 -5.81 9.21 12.39
C ASP A 70 -4.77 10.22 11.93
N PHE A 71 -4.20 9.99 10.75
CA PHE A 71 -3.40 10.97 10.07
C PHE A 71 -4.31 11.72 9.09
N GLU A 72 -4.82 12.87 9.52
CA GLU A 72 -5.60 13.77 8.66
C GLU A 72 -4.70 14.84 8.06
N ILE A 73 -4.69 14.93 6.73
CA ILE A 73 -3.94 15.94 6.00
C ILE A 73 -4.82 16.63 4.96
N VAL A 74 -4.76 17.96 4.94
CA VAL A 74 -5.40 18.75 3.89
C VAL A 74 -4.40 18.96 2.75
N VAL A 75 -4.76 18.44 1.58
CA VAL A 75 -3.97 18.55 0.37
C VAL A 75 -4.75 19.31 -0.71
N ARG A 76 -4.05 19.71 -1.76
CA ARG A 76 -4.64 20.14 -3.03
C ARG A 76 -3.77 19.61 -4.17
N HIS A 77 -4.33 19.56 -5.37
CA HIS A 77 -3.50 19.40 -6.57
C HIS A 77 -2.61 20.64 -6.73
N ALA A 78 -1.37 20.44 -7.17
CA ALA A 78 -0.42 21.55 -7.37
C ALA A 78 -0.99 22.67 -8.26
N ASN A 79 -1.79 22.27 -9.26
CA ASN A 79 -2.42 23.15 -10.25
C ASN A 79 -3.88 23.54 -9.93
N SER A 80 -4.41 23.15 -8.76
CA SER A 80 -5.78 23.47 -8.34
C SER A 80 -5.79 24.22 -7.00
N GLU A 81 -6.85 24.99 -6.78
CA GLU A 81 -7.17 25.63 -5.50
C GLU A 81 -8.15 24.80 -4.65
N ASP A 82 -8.68 23.70 -5.20
CA ASP A 82 -9.61 22.83 -4.49
C ASP A 82 -8.90 22.04 -3.39
N GLU A 83 -9.21 22.37 -2.13
CA GLU A 83 -8.73 21.64 -0.96
C GLU A 83 -9.50 20.33 -0.74
N ILE A 84 -8.74 19.29 -0.45
CA ILE A 84 -9.20 17.93 -0.22
C ILE A 84 -8.61 17.45 1.11
N SER A 85 -9.46 17.13 2.08
CA SER A 85 -8.99 16.46 3.31
C SER A 85 -8.84 14.97 3.03
N ILE A 86 -7.65 14.43 3.30
CA ILE A 86 -7.34 13.00 3.27
C ILE A 86 -7.21 12.53 4.70
N ILE A 87 -8.06 11.58 5.08
CA ILE A 87 -7.97 10.88 6.35
C ILE A 87 -7.35 9.52 6.09
N VAL A 88 -6.18 9.29 6.68
CA VAL A 88 -5.44 8.03 6.64
C VAL A 88 -5.51 7.38 8.03
N PRO A 89 -6.42 6.42 8.26
CA PRO A 89 -6.43 5.69 9.52
C PRO A 89 -5.22 4.74 9.57
N ASP A 90 -4.35 4.88 10.57
CA ASP A 90 -3.28 3.91 10.82
C ASP A 90 -3.86 2.67 11.51
N ILE A 91 -4.16 1.65 10.71
CA ILE A 91 -4.65 0.35 11.18
C ILE A 91 -3.52 -0.66 11.05
N SER A 92 -3.19 -1.32 12.16
CA SER A 92 -2.17 -2.36 12.18
C SER A 92 -2.51 -3.50 11.21
N GLY A 93 -1.49 -4.07 10.56
CA GLY A 93 -1.69 -5.20 9.65
C GLY A 93 -2.26 -6.45 10.34
N GLU A 94 -2.04 -6.59 11.65
CA GLU A 94 -2.59 -7.69 12.45
C GLU A 94 -4.10 -7.61 12.57
N LEU A 95 -4.65 -6.40 12.70
CA LEU A 95 -6.10 -6.19 12.81
C LEU A 95 -6.83 -6.64 11.54
N TRP A 96 -6.26 -6.37 10.36
CA TRP A 96 -6.77 -6.88 9.09
C TRP A 96 -6.66 -8.40 8.98
N ARG A 97 -5.55 -8.98 9.48
CA ARG A 97 -5.36 -10.42 9.49
C ARG A 97 -6.39 -11.12 10.38
N THR A 98 -6.58 -10.63 11.60
CA THR A 98 -7.60 -11.13 12.54
C THR A 98 -9.00 -11.00 11.94
N ALA A 99 -9.32 -9.86 11.34
CA ALA A 99 -10.63 -9.65 10.72
C ALA A 99 -10.95 -10.69 9.64
N VAL A 100 -9.96 -11.08 8.83
CA VAL A 100 -10.14 -12.13 7.83
C VAL A 100 -10.25 -13.51 8.48
N LEU A 101 -9.41 -13.82 9.48
CA LEU A 101 -9.41 -15.13 10.15
C LEU A 101 -10.71 -15.39 10.92
N GLU A 102 -11.22 -14.38 11.59
CA GLU A 102 -12.45 -14.45 12.41
C GLU A 102 -13.71 -14.11 11.60
N SER A 103 -13.55 -13.56 10.39
CA SER A 103 -14.63 -12.98 9.59
C SER A 103 -15.41 -11.87 10.32
N GLU A 104 -14.76 -11.16 11.23
CA GLU A 104 -15.34 -10.10 12.05
C GLU A 104 -14.63 -8.77 11.83
N ILE A 105 -15.39 -7.69 11.66
CA ILE A 105 -14.86 -6.34 11.56
C ILE A 105 -15.52 -5.49 12.64
N SER A 106 -14.72 -4.75 13.39
CA SER A 106 -15.25 -3.83 14.40
C SER A 106 -16.21 -2.80 13.80
N ALA A 107 -17.22 -2.39 14.56
CA ALA A 107 -18.22 -1.41 14.08
C ALA A 107 -17.58 -0.08 13.63
N GLY A 108 -16.50 0.34 14.31
CA GLY A 108 -15.74 1.53 13.93
C GLY A 108 -15.10 1.41 12.56
N TRP A 109 -14.41 0.31 12.26
CA TRP A 109 -13.78 0.13 10.93
C TRP A 109 -14.80 -0.08 9.84
N MET A 110 -15.90 -0.77 10.14
CA MET A 110 -17.02 -0.85 9.20
C MET A 110 -17.59 0.53 8.86
N ALA A 111 -17.62 1.47 9.81
CA ALA A 111 -18.05 2.83 9.53
C ALA A 111 -17.04 3.57 8.64
N GLU A 112 -15.74 3.36 8.82
CA GLU A 112 -14.71 3.94 7.94
C GLU A 112 -14.79 3.39 6.53
N LEU A 113 -14.87 2.07 6.36
CA LEU A 113 -15.01 1.43 5.05
C LEU A 113 -16.23 1.97 4.28
N LYS A 114 -17.34 2.19 4.98
CA LYS A 114 -18.57 2.77 4.41
C LYS A 114 -18.47 4.26 4.07
N ARG A 115 -17.45 4.97 4.55
CA ARG A 115 -17.21 6.40 4.29
C ARG A 115 -16.06 6.63 3.31
N ALA A 116 -15.26 5.61 3.01
CA ALA A 116 -14.10 5.72 2.15
C ALA A 116 -14.47 5.98 0.68
N ASP A 117 -13.79 6.96 0.08
CA ASP A 117 -13.87 7.26 -1.35
C ASP A 117 -12.88 6.43 -2.18
N GLY A 118 -11.87 5.88 -1.50
CA GLY A 118 -10.85 5.03 -2.08
C GLY A 118 -10.05 4.25 -1.02
N ALA A 119 -9.29 3.27 -1.48
CA ALA A 119 -8.46 2.45 -0.62
C ALA A 119 -7.10 2.15 -1.27
N MET A 120 -6.07 1.96 -0.46
CA MET A 120 -4.75 1.48 -0.87
C MET A 120 -4.50 0.10 -0.24
N LEU A 121 -4.32 -0.93 -1.08
CA LEU A 121 -3.99 -2.28 -0.63
C LEU A 121 -2.52 -2.56 -0.87
N PHE A 122 -1.77 -2.77 0.21
CA PHE A 122 -0.34 -3.02 0.17
C PHE A 122 -0.01 -4.51 0.12
N VAL A 123 0.88 -4.88 -0.82
CA VAL A 123 1.47 -6.20 -0.98
C VAL A 123 2.99 -6.01 -1.05
N ARG A 124 3.75 -6.56 -0.10
CA ARG A 124 5.21 -6.37 -0.08
C ARG A 124 5.92 -7.43 -0.90
N PHE A 125 6.75 -7.00 -1.83
CA PHE A 125 7.68 -7.88 -2.53
C PHE A 125 8.69 -8.50 -1.55
N GLY A 126 8.90 -9.81 -1.66
CA GLY A 126 9.93 -10.50 -0.88
C GLY A 126 9.68 -10.57 0.63
N SER A 127 8.48 -10.26 1.13
CA SER A 127 8.18 -10.41 2.56
C SER A 127 8.25 -11.88 2.98
N ASP A 128 8.93 -12.13 4.10
CA ASP A 128 9.05 -13.43 4.75
C ASP A 128 7.74 -13.87 5.44
N GLN A 129 6.79 -12.96 5.62
CA GLN A 129 5.45 -13.22 6.15
C GLN A 129 4.47 -13.72 5.08
N ASN A 130 4.90 -13.75 3.81
CA ASN A 130 4.07 -14.26 2.72
C ASN A 130 3.91 -15.78 2.84
N VAL A 131 2.69 -16.21 3.15
CA VAL A 131 2.31 -17.62 3.20
C VAL A 131 1.93 -18.06 1.80
N ARG A 132 2.80 -18.87 1.18
CA ARG A 132 2.52 -19.51 -0.11
C ARG A 132 1.39 -20.53 0.05
N PRO A 133 0.47 -20.65 -0.92
CA PRO A 133 -0.48 -21.75 -0.95
C PRO A 133 0.29 -23.09 -0.99
N LEU A 134 -0.19 -24.08 -0.23
CA LEU A 134 0.33 -25.44 -0.31
C LEU A 134 0.04 -26.01 -1.71
N ASP A 135 1.09 -26.28 -2.49
CA ASP A 135 0.96 -27.06 -3.71
C ASP A 135 0.82 -28.55 -3.37
N TRP A 136 -0.41 -28.92 -3.03
CA TRP A 136 -0.79 -30.29 -2.68
C TRP A 136 -0.56 -31.29 -3.83
N VAL A 137 -0.49 -30.83 -5.09
CA VAL A 137 -0.32 -31.69 -6.26
C VAL A 137 1.14 -32.10 -6.40
N THR A 138 2.08 -31.16 -6.30
CA THR A 138 3.52 -31.46 -6.44
C THR A 138 4.14 -31.96 -5.14
N SER A 139 3.62 -31.55 -3.98
CA SER A 139 4.25 -31.80 -2.68
C SER A 139 3.67 -32.99 -1.92
N ARG A 140 2.67 -33.70 -2.45
CA ARG A 140 1.97 -34.83 -1.78
C ARG A 140 2.92 -35.87 -1.17
N LYS A 141 4.01 -36.23 -1.87
CA LYS A 141 4.99 -37.24 -1.40
C LYS A 141 5.91 -36.72 -0.30
N LEU A 142 6.20 -35.42 -0.28
CA LEU A 142 6.99 -34.75 0.77
C LEU A 142 6.13 -34.47 2.01
N LEU A 143 4.88 -34.05 1.81
CA LEU A 143 3.90 -33.76 2.87
C LEU A 143 3.55 -35.01 3.69
N ALA A 144 3.54 -36.18 3.07
CA ALA A 144 3.35 -37.46 3.75
C ALA A 144 4.47 -37.81 4.76
N LYS A 145 5.65 -37.19 4.65
CA LYS A 145 6.81 -37.45 5.51
C LYS A 145 6.98 -36.46 6.67
N LEU A 146 6.29 -35.32 6.64
CA LEU A 146 6.61 -34.18 7.52
C LEU A 146 5.74 -34.05 8.79
N GLY A 147 4.77 -34.93 9.07
CA GLY A 147 3.88 -34.74 10.23
C GLY A 147 3.01 -33.48 10.15
N GLN A 148 2.00 -33.33 11.01
CA GLN A 148 1.10 -32.16 10.99
C GLN A 148 1.75 -30.96 11.69
N ASP A 149 2.49 -30.12 10.96
CA ASP A 149 2.98 -28.84 11.49
C ASP A 149 1.89 -27.76 11.51
N GLU A 150 1.92 -26.89 12.53
CA GLU A 150 1.04 -25.72 12.69
C GLU A 150 1.10 -24.75 11.48
N GLN A 151 2.22 -24.68 10.77
CA GLN A 151 2.34 -23.90 9.53
C GLN A 151 1.38 -24.37 8.41
N ARG A 152 0.87 -25.60 8.47
CA ARG A 152 -0.14 -26.11 7.51
C ARG A 152 -1.52 -25.46 7.70
N ALA A 153 -1.76 -24.78 8.81
CA ALA A 153 -3.02 -24.08 9.11
C ALA A 153 -2.98 -22.57 8.79
N ALA A 154 -1.82 -22.03 8.40
CA ALA A 154 -1.71 -20.60 8.09
C ALA A 154 -2.49 -20.24 6.83
N LEU A 155 -3.32 -19.19 6.91
CA LEU A 155 -4.11 -18.69 5.79
C LEU A 155 -3.16 -18.22 4.66
N PRO A 156 -3.28 -18.76 3.43
CA PRO A 156 -2.45 -18.30 2.32
C PRO A 156 -2.64 -16.81 2.05
N THR A 157 -1.55 -16.08 1.79
CA THR A 157 -1.59 -14.61 1.63
C THR A 157 -2.53 -14.18 0.52
N GLN A 158 -2.56 -14.90 -0.62
CA GLN A 158 -3.51 -14.58 -1.71
C GLN A 158 -4.99 -14.69 -1.28
N VAL A 159 -5.34 -15.60 -0.37
CA VAL A 159 -6.71 -15.72 0.15
C VAL A 159 -7.03 -14.52 1.04
N MET A 160 -6.10 -14.14 1.92
CA MET A 160 -6.23 -12.93 2.73
C MET A 160 -6.43 -11.68 1.85
N LEU A 161 -5.64 -11.52 0.80
CA LEU A 161 -5.77 -10.39 -0.13
C LEU A 161 -7.12 -10.38 -0.86
N CYS A 162 -7.63 -11.55 -1.27
CA CYS A 162 -8.96 -11.66 -1.87
C CYS A 162 -10.07 -11.23 -0.90
N GLU A 163 -9.99 -11.63 0.37
CA GLU A 163 -10.97 -11.25 1.39
C GLU A 163 -10.92 -9.75 1.71
N LEU A 164 -9.73 -9.15 1.75
CA LEU A 164 -9.59 -7.70 1.87
C LEU A 164 -10.27 -6.96 0.71
N VAL A 165 -10.09 -7.41 -0.53
CA VAL A 165 -10.80 -6.85 -1.70
C VAL A 165 -12.31 -7.07 -1.58
N ARG A 166 -12.75 -8.23 -1.09
CA ARG A 166 -14.18 -8.52 -0.86
C ARG A 166 -14.79 -7.54 0.15
N TYR A 167 -14.09 -7.23 1.25
CA TYR A 167 -14.58 -6.24 2.20
C TYR A 167 -14.75 -4.87 1.53
N LEU A 168 -13.75 -4.39 0.78
CA LEU A 168 -13.86 -3.13 0.06
C LEU A 168 -15.03 -3.12 -0.93
N GLU A 169 -15.17 -4.17 -1.73
CA GLU A 169 -16.23 -4.29 -2.74
C GLU A 169 -17.64 -4.27 -2.13
N LEU A 170 -17.82 -4.91 -0.98
CA LEU A 170 -19.13 -5.00 -0.31
C LEU A 170 -19.50 -3.76 0.49
N THR A 171 -18.52 -2.94 0.88
CA THR A 171 -18.72 -1.92 1.91
C THR A 171 -18.49 -0.50 1.45
N MET A 172 -17.62 -0.28 0.46
CA MET A 172 -17.34 1.06 -0.04
C MET A 172 -18.49 1.57 -0.92
N PRO A 173 -18.99 2.79 -0.67
CA PRO A 173 -20.05 3.36 -1.47
C PRO A 173 -19.55 3.76 -2.86
N LYS A 174 -20.48 3.96 -3.80
CA LYS A 174 -20.16 4.72 -5.01
C LYS A 174 -19.71 6.13 -4.64
N ARG A 175 -18.80 6.67 -5.44
CA ARG A 175 -18.30 8.03 -5.25
C ARG A 175 -19.41 9.06 -5.52
N PRO A 176 -19.30 10.31 -5.03
CA PRO A 176 -20.32 11.35 -5.21
C PRO A 176 -20.69 11.64 -6.68
N ASP A 177 -19.75 11.41 -7.60
CA ASP A 177 -19.93 11.53 -9.06
C ASP A 177 -20.61 10.31 -9.70
N GLY A 178 -21.04 9.33 -8.91
CA GLY A 178 -21.66 8.08 -9.36
C GLY A 178 -20.67 7.02 -9.85
N THR A 179 -19.37 7.32 -9.87
CA THR A 179 -18.33 6.37 -10.30
C THR A 179 -18.05 5.32 -9.24
N ARG A 180 -17.41 4.22 -9.67
CA ARG A 180 -16.96 3.15 -8.76
C ARG A 180 -15.88 3.69 -7.83
N PRO A 181 -15.88 3.29 -6.55
CA PRO A 181 -14.81 3.69 -5.67
C PRO A 181 -13.49 3.04 -6.11
N ARG A 182 -12.38 3.71 -5.80
CA ARG A 182 -11.08 3.38 -6.37
C ARG A 182 -10.23 2.55 -5.40
N LEU A 183 -9.50 1.58 -5.92
CA LEU A 183 -8.55 0.76 -5.19
C LEU A 183 -7.19 0.83 -5.86
N ALA A 184 -6.19 1.37 -5.15
CA ALA A 184 -4.81 1.34 -5.56
C ALA A 184 -4.13 0.12 -4.93
N VAL A 185 -3.71 -0.85 -5.74
CA VAL A 185 -2.90 -1.98 -5.28
C VAL A 185 -1.43 -1.59 -5.37
N ILE A 186 -0.76 -1.55 -4.23
CA ILE A 186 0.63 -1.10 -4.10
C ILE A 186 1.51 -2.32 -3.87
N VAL A 187 2.38 -2.64 -4.84
CA VAL A 187 3.47 -3.58 -4.64
C VAL A 187 4.65 -2.82 -4.05
N SER A 188 4.86 -2.92 -2.74
CA SER A 188 5.91 -2.21 -2.02
C SER A 188 7.26 -2.95 -2.08
N ALA A 189 8.35 -2.22 -1.82
CA ALA A 189 9.73 -2.68 -2.01
C ALA A 189 10.03 -3.10 -3.46
N TRP A 190 9.47 -2.36 -4.42
CA TRP A 190 9.57 -2.66 -5.85
C TRP A 190 10.99 -2.43 -6.42
N ASP A 191 11.85 -1.72 -5.69
CA ASP A 191 13.28 -1.55 -5.97
C ASP A 191 14.11 -2.83 -5.80
N LEU A 192 13.61 -3.83 -5.05
CA LEU A 192 14.29 -5.12 -4.87
C LEU A 192 14.05 -6.11 -6.02
N VAL A 193 13.25 -5.73 -7.00
CA VAL A 193 12.82 -6.58 -8.11
C VAL A 193 13.87 -6.57 -9.21
N ASP A 194 14.14 -7.73 -9.79
CA ASP A 194 15.06 -7.87 -10.93
C ASP A 194 14.57 -7.08 -12.17
N GLU A 195 15.49 -6.72 -13.06
CA GLU A 195 15.19 -5.88 -14.23
C GLU A 195 14.14 -6.52 -15.16
N GLU A 196 14.17 -7.85 -15.32
CA GLU A 196 13.20 -8.56 -16.15
C GLU A 196 11.78 -8.41 -15.58
N THR A 197 11.61 -8.64 -14.28
CA THR A 197 10.32 -8.50 -13.60
C THR A 197 9.89 -7.03 -13.53
N SER A 198 10.83 -6.09 -13.28
CA SER A 198 10.55 -4.65 -13.26
C SER A 198 10.03 -4.15 -14.61
N SER A 199 10.56 -4.66 -15.73
CA SER A 199 10.12 -4.26 -17.08
C SER A 199 8.69 -4.69 -17.41
N LYS A 200 8.24 -5.83 -16.86
CA LYS A 200 6.88 -6.36 -17.00
C LYS A 200 5.90 -5.75 -16.01
N GLY A 201 6.43 -5.12 -14.96
CA GLY A 201 5.70 -4.36 -13.94
C GLY A 201 4.97 -5.18 -12.88
N PRO A 202 4.41 -4.48 -11.88
CA PRO A 202 3.80 -5.08 -10.69
C PRO A 202 2.58 -5.96 -10.98
N GLY A 203 1.80 -5.65 -12.03
CA GLY A 203 0.67 -6.48 -12.44
C GLY A 203 1.12 -7.90 -12.85
N SER A 204 2.21 -7.98 -13.63
CA SER A 204 2.78 -9.25 -14.09
C SER A 204 3.37 -10.05 -12.92
N TYR A 205 3.97 -9.37 -11.95
CA TYR A 205 4.40 -9.99 -10.69
C TYR A 205 3.22 -10.61 -9.91
N LEU A 206 2.11 -9.88 -9.76
CA LEU A 206 0.93 -10.40 -9.08
C LEU A 206 0.32 -11.61 -9.78
N ILE A 207 0.29 -11.63 -11.12
CA ILE A 207 -0.18 -12.79 -11.90
C ILE A 207 0.68 -14.03 -11.62
N LYS A 208 2.00 -13.85 -11.53
CA LYS A 208 2.94 -14.94 -11.31
C LYS A 208 2.92 -15.46 -9.88
N GLU A 209 3.00 -14.58 -8.89
CA GLU A 209 3.18 -14.97 -7.48
C GLU A 209 1.86 -15.14 -6.72
N TYR A 210 0.79 -14.45 -7.13
CA TYR A 210 -0.53 -14.48 -6.48
C TYR A 210 -1.66 -14.64 -7.51
N PRO A 211 -1.67 -15.73 -8.30
CA PRO A 211 -2.59 -15.89 -9.43
C PRO A 211 -4.08 -15.83 -9.02
N LEU A 212 -4.44 -16.33 -7.84
CA LEU A 212 -5.81 -16.22 -7.33
C LEU A 212 -6.19 -14.76 -7.08
N PHE A 213 -5.29 -13.99 -6.47
CA PHE A 213 -5.50 -12.58 -6.20
C PHE A 213 -5.53 -11.76 -7.49
N ALA A 214 -4.63 -12.03 -8.43
CA ALA A 214 -4.64 -11.37 -9.73
C ALA A 214 -5.95 -11.63 -10.49
N GLY A 215 -6.44 -12.88 -10.51
CA GLY A 215 -7.75 -13.20 -11.08
C GLY A 215 -8.89 -12.47 -10.37
N ARG A 216 -8.84 -12.37 -9.04
CA ARG A 216 -9.84 -11.62 -8.26
C ARG A 216 -9.86 -10.13 -8.59
N LEU A 217 -8.69 -9.50 -8.80
CA LEU A 217 -8.61 -8.10 -9.21
C LEU A 217 -9.22 -7.88 -10.59
N GLN A 218 -9.02 -8.82 -11.53
CA GLN A 218 -9.58 -8.74 -12.88
C GLN A 218 -11.11 -8.90 -12.90
N ASP A 219 -11.66 -9.71 -11.98
CA ASP A 219 -13.10 -9.99 -11.86
C ASP A 219 -13.85 -9.03 -10.91
N CYS A 220 -13.17 -8.02 -10.34
CA CYS A 220 -13.80 -7.09 -9.42
C CYS A 220 -14.52 -5.96 -10.16
N GLY A 221 -15.80 -6.18 -10.47
CA GLY A 221 -16.63 -5.22 -11.20
C GLY A 221 -17.12 -4.02 -10.38
N ALA A 222 -17.11 -4.06 -9.05
CA ALA A 222 -17.62 -2.96 -8.23
C ALA A 222 -16.58 -1.88 -7.91
N LEU A 223 -15.29 -2.18 -8.06
CA LEU A 223 -14.18 -1.25 -7.82
C LEU A 223 -13.56 -0.79 -9.15
N ASN A 224 -12.92 0.39 -9.12
CA ASN A 224 -11.97 0.79 -10.15
C ASN A 224 -10.56 0.57 -9.62
N ILE A 225 -9.80 -0.34 -10.23
CA ILE A 225 -8.55 -0.85 -9.68
C ILE A 225 -7.36 -0.38 -10.52
N LYS A 226 -6.31 0.10 -9.87
CA LYS A 226 -5.01 0.38 -10.51
C LYS A 226 -3.88 -0.18 -9.68
N ILE A 227 -2.85 -0.70 -10.35
CA ILE A 227 -1.70 -1.35 -9.73
C ILE A 227 -0.49 -0.43 -9.87
N PHE A 228 0.28 -0.28 -8.80
CA PHE A 228 1.49 0.51 -8.74
C PHE A 228 2.62 -0.29 -8.11
N GLY A 229 3.85 -0.06 -8.56
CA GLY A 229 5.05 -0.45 -7.84
C GLY A 229 5.53 0.72 -7.01
N LEU A 230 5.97 0.49 -5.79
CA LEU A 230 6.42 1.55 -4.89
C LEU A 230 7.80 1.22 -4.32
N SER A 231 8.72 2.17 -4.51
CA SER A 231 9.94 2.28 -3.72
C SER A 231 9.90 3.58 -2.94
N ILE A 232 9.95 3.51 -1.61
CA ILE A 232 9.84 4.69 -0.76
C ILE A 232 11.15 5.47 -0.62
N VAL A 233 12.29 4.80 -0.85
CA VAL A 233 13.64 5.35 -0.74
C VAL A 233 14.47 5.15 -2.00
N GLY A 234 14.09 4.21 -2.88
CA GLY A 234 14.74 4.00 -4.17
C GLY A 234 15.80 2.89 -4.19
N GLY A 235 16.05 2.21 -3.06
CA GLY A 235 17.03 1.14 -2.92
C GLY A 235 17.01 0.47 -1.54
N ASP A 236 18.00 -0.40 -1.28
CA ASP A 236 18.03 -1.25 -0.10
C ASP A 236 18.84 -0.63 1.05
N LEU A 237 18.15 -0.12 2.08
CA LEU A 237 18.80 0.44 3.27
C LEU A 237 19.44 -0.62 4.19
N LYS A 238 19.13 -1.90 4.01
CA LYS A 238 19.52 -2.97 4.92
C LYS A 238 20.73 -3.74 4.38
N ASP A 239 20.65 -4.17 3.13
CA ASP A 239 21.61 -5.10 2.54
C ASP A 239 22.56 -4.41 1.51
N ASP A 240 22.43 -3.10 1.29
CA ASP A 240 23.34 -2.26 0.48
C ASP A 240 23.91 -1.07 1.30
N PRO A 241 25.09 -1.23 1.93
CA PRO A 241 25.72 -0.17 2.70
C PRO A 241 26.12 1.06 1.88
N GLU A 242 26.51 0.89 0.61
CA GLU A 242 26.92 2.00 -0.25
C GLU A 242 25.72 2.88 -0.61
N PHE A 243 24.58 2.27 -0.93
CA PHE A 243 23.33 2.98 -1.12
C PHE A 243 22.90 3.69 0.17
N ARG A 244 23.01 3.02 1.32
CA ARG A 244 22.64 3.60 2.61
C ARG A 244 23.46 4.85 2.94
N ASP A 245 24.77 4.83 2.72
CA ASP A 245 25.64 5.99 2.97
C ASP A 245 25.28 7.16 2.04
N GLN A 246 25.07 6.90 0.75
CA GLN A 246 24.61 7.93 -0.21
C GLN A 246 23.24 8.51 0.17
N PHE A 247 22.34 7.66 0.66
CA PHE A 247 21.03 8.08 1.14
C PHE A 247 21.14 8.97 2.39
N LEU A 248 22.04 8.66 3.32
CA LEU A 248 22.27 9.47 4.53
C LEU A 248 22.92 10.84 4.25
N ASP A 249 23.68 10.95 3.16
CA ASP A 249 24.32 12.21 2.72
C ASP A 249 23.34 13.18 2.02
N SER A 250 22.09 12.78 1.82
CA SER A 250 21.06 13.57 1.13
C SER A 250 19.76 13.65 1.92
N ASP A 251 18.97 14.70 1.68
CA ASP A 251 17.63 14.80 2.28
C ASP A 251 16.69 13.75 1.67
N LEU A 252 15.64 13.37 2.42
CA LEU A 252 14.56 12.47 1.94
C LEU A 252 13.90 12.94 0.63
N ASP A 253 14.02 14.23 0.31
CA ASP A 253 13.48 14.83 -0.89
C ASP A 253 14.26 14.38 -2.14
N GLY A 254 13.53 13.84 -3.12
CA GLY A 254 14.13 13.26 -4.34
C GLY A 254 14.38 11.75 -4.28
N HIS A 255 14.24 11.13 -3.11
CA HIS A 255 14.32 9.68 -2.96
C HIS A 255 12.96 8.99 -3.10
N GLY A 256 13.01 7.76 -3.61
CA GLY A 256 11.83 6.96 -3.88
C GLY A 256 11.16 7.31 -5.21
N TRP A 257 10.30 6.41 -5.66
CA TRP A 257 9.59 6.51 -6.92
C TRP A 257 8.41 5.52 -6.96
N VAL A 258 7.47 5.79 -7.86
CA VAL A 258 6.33 4.95 -8.17
C VAL A 258 6.46 4.43 -9.60
N ALA A 259 6.40 3.12 -9.79
CA ALA A 259 6.19 2.52 -11.10
C ALA A 259 4.70 2.56 -11.43
N ALA A 260 4.37 3.28 -12.50
CA ALA A 260 3.02 3.41 -13.03
C ALA A 260 3.00 3.01 -14.51
N GLU A 261 1.92 2.34 -14.92
CA GLU A 261 1.66 2.01 -16.30
C GLU A 261 1.32 3.28 -17.10
N VAL A 262 1.98 3.45 -18.24
CA VAL A 262 1.74 4.51 -19.21
C VAL A 262 0.57 4.09 -20.10
N ALA A 263 -0.53 4.84 -20.03
CA ALA A 263 -1.79 4.48 -20.67
C ALA A 263 -1.69 4.30 -22.21
N GLU A 264 -0.74 4.99 -22.85
CA GLU A 264 -0.59 5.03 -24.31
C GLU A 264 -0.01 3.73 -24.88
N ASN A 265 0.89 3.07 -24.15
CA ASN A 265 1.66 1.94 -24.67
C ASN A 265 1.74 0.74 -23.70
N GLY A 266 1.14 0.83 -22.51
CA GLY A 266 1.16 -0.23 -21.49
C GLY A 266 2.56 -0.47 -20.89
N SER A 267 3.53 0.40 -21.17
CA SER A 267 4.87 0.31 -20.58
C SER A 267 4.88 0.84 -19.16
N TRP A 268 5.85 0.42 -18.36
CA TRP A 268 6.02 0.89 -16.99
C TRP A 268 7.05 2.02 -16.94
N SER A 269 6.66 3.13 -16.33
CA SER A 269 7.54 4.27 -16.11
C SER A 269 7.74 4.53 -14.62
N ARG A 270 8.96 4.92 -14.24
CA ARG A 270 9.25 5.40 -12.89
C ARG A 270 8.90 6.88 -12.80
N ARG A 271 8.07 7.24 -11.83
CA ARG A 271 7.70 8.62 -11.49
C ARG A 271 8.28 8.93 -10.11
N SER A 272 9.00 10.04 -9.96
CA SER A 272 9.52 10.48 -8.66
C SER A 272 8.42 10.91 -7.68
N ASP A 273 7.22 11.19 -8.19
CA ASP A 273 6.07 11.56 -7.37
C ASP A 273 5.47 10.34 -6.62
N ILE A 274 5.86 10.19 -5.36
CA ILE A 274 5.32 9.17 -4.46
C ILE A 274 3.85 9.39 -4.06
N THR A 275 3.32 10.60 -4.30
CA THR A 275 1.92 10.95 -4.01
C THR A 275 0.97 10.48 -5.11
N LEU A 276 1.51 10.00 -6.23
CA LEU A 276 0.76 9.59 -7.42
C LEU A 276 -0.39 8.60 -7.14
N PRO A 277 -0.23 7.54 -6.30
CA PRO A 277 -1.34 6.64 -6.00
C PRO A 277 -2.49 7.36 -5.26
N VAL A 278 -2.16 8.27 -4.35
CA VAL A 278 -3.13 9.08 -3.60
C VAL A 278 -3.81 10.08 -4.55
N SER A 279 -3.05 10.74 -5.41
CA SER A 279 -3.54 11.64 -6.47
C SER A 279 -4.59 10.95 -7.36
N TRP A 280 -4.30 9.71 -7.79
CA TRP A 280 -5.25 8.91 -8.55
C TRP A 280 -6.48 8.48 -7.75
N LEU A 281 -6.34 8.14 -6.46
CA LEU A 281 -7.49 7.81 -5.62
C LEU A 281 -8.42 9.00 -5.43
N VAL A 282 -7.86 10.20 -5.28
CA VAL A 282 -8.61 11.42 -5.04
C VAL A 282 -9.37 11.87 -6.28
N ASP A 283 -8.70 12.07 -7.43
CA ASP A 283 -9.34 12.68 -8.61
C ASP A 283 -9.22 11.86 -9.90
N GLY A 284 -8.31 10.88 -9.95
CA GLY A 284 -8.27 9.86 -11.02
C GLY A 284 -7.51 10.31 -12.24
N VAL A 285 -6.92 11.49 -12.14
CA VAL A 285 -5.88 11.95 -13.04
C VAL A 285 -4.64 11.09 -12.75
N SER A 286 -4.20 10.37 -13.75
CA SER A 286 -2.85 9.82 -13.82
C SER A 286 -2.25 10.43 -15.07
N GLU A 287 -1.26 11.30 -14.93
CA GLU A 287 -0.50 11.82 -16.06
C GLU A 287 0.45 10.77 -16.66
#